data_AF-A0A2W5A4T6-F1
#
_entry.id   AF-A0A2W5A4T6-F1
#
_cell.length_a   1.000
_cell.length_b   1.000
_cell.length_c   1.000
_cell.angle_alpha   90.00
_cell.angle_beta   90.00
_cell.angle_gamma   90.00
#
_symmetry.space_group_name_H-M   'P 1'
#
loop_
_entity.id
_entity.type
_entity.pdbx_description
1 polymer ?
#
loop_
_entity_poly.entity_id
_entity_poly.type
_entity_poly.pdbx_seq_one_letter_code
_entity_poly.pdbx_strand_id
1 'polypeptide(L)'
;MKYPILLALLLLVPFTAKAQTPITRDQANEYYGNCVTEAAKTEQRFSVNSQKMFCGCTAAKMVESFAMEDMAAMTDPNNPNARVALNKMIVNVYAPCMEAPTRDYHYSTCISNPKVGLLGGNAQRVCSCAADRIAQHLKNNGARLFQDILARSPEIIETRCRRFMTIRNSSNSRRHS
;
A
#
# COMPACT_ATOMS: atom_id res chain seq x y z
N MET A 1 -50.17 26.04 -27.51
CA MET A 1 -49.68 24.66 -27.77
C MET A 1 -48.38 24.73 -28.57
N LYS A 2 -47.24 24.92 -27.91
CA LYS A 2 -45.88 24.92 -28.50
C LYS A 2 -44.98 24.30 -27.42
N TYR A 3 -43.92 23.57 -27.78
CA TYR A 3 -42.96 22.86 -26.91
C TYR A 3 -43.19 21.35 -26.57
N PRO A 4 -43.53 20.45 -27.50
CA PRO A 4 -43.37 19.01 -27.26
C PRO A 4 -41.94 18.49 -27.56
N ILE A 5 -41.03 19.31 -28.12
CA ILE A 5 -39.74 18.83 -28.66
C ILE A 5 -38.59 18.82 -27.62
N LEU A 6 -38.73 19.53 -26.49
CA LEU A 6 -37.66 19.66 -25.49
C LEU A 6 -37.50 18.47 -24.54
N LEU A 7 -38.46 17.53 -24.53
CA LEU A 7 -38.40 16.35 -23.63
C LEU A 7 -37.64 15.15 -24.24
N ALA A 8 -37.45 15.12 -25.57
CA ALA A 8 -36.84 13.97 -26.26
C ALA A 8 -35.29 14.01 -26.30
N LEU A 9 -34.66 15.15 -26.00
CA LEU A 9 -33.20 15.30 -26.07
C LEU A 9 -32.46 14.90 -24.79
N LEU A 10 -33.18 14.57 -23.71
CA LEU A 10 -32.60 14.26 -22.39
C LEU A 10 -32.31 12.75 -22.17
N LEU A 11 -32.62 11.89 -23.14
CA LEU A 11 -32.46 10.42 -23.03
C LEU A 11 -31.26 9.83 -23.81
N LEU A 12 -30.43 10.66 -24.44
CA LEU A 12 -29.29 10.20 -25.26
C LEU A 12 -27.91 10.47 -24.62
N VAL A 13 -27.84 10.58 -23.29
CA VAL A 13 -26.54 10.57 -22.60
C VAL A 13 -26.22 9.10 -22.28
N PRO A 14 -25.26 8.46 -22.99
CA PRO A 14 -24.81 7.13 -22.60
C PRO A 14 -24.13 7.26 -21.23
N PHE A 15 -24.84 6.84 -20.18
CA PHE A 15 -24.26 6.64 -18.86
C PHE A 15 -23.32 5.44 -18.92
N THR A 16 -22.12 5.63 -19.47
CA THR A 16 -21.02 4.67 -19.29
C THR A 16 -20.42 4.87 -17.90
N ALA A 17 -21.24 4.64 -16.87
CA ALA A 17 -20.73 4.42 -15.52
C ALA A 17 -19.94 3.11 -15.56
N LYS A 18 -18.62 3.18 -15.71
CA LYS A 18 -17.76 2.01 -15.52
C LYS A 18 -17.82 1.66 -14.03
N ALA A 19 -18.65 0.68 -13.68
CA ALA A 19 -18.66 0.11 -12.35
C ALA A 19 -17.25 -0.43 -12.05
N GLN A 20 -16.65 0.01 -10.95
CA GLN A 20 -15.36 -0.52 -10.49
C GLN A 20 -15.53 -1.99 -10.14
N THR A 21 -14.64 -2.85 -10.65
CA THR A 21 -14.69 -4.28 -10.37
C THR A 21 -13.94 -4.57 -9.07
N PRO A 22 -14.63 -5.11 -8.03
CA PRO A 22 -14.01 -5.37 -6.74
C PRO A 22 -13.02 -6.53 -6.84
N ILE A 23 -11.97 -6.49 -6.01
CA ILE A 23 -11.01 -7.58 -5.89
C ILE A 23 -11.66 -8.77 -5.17
N THR A 24 -11.51 -9.96 -5.74
CA THR A 24 -12.06 -11.19 -5.14
C THR A 24 -11.18 -11.72 -4.02
N ARG A 25 -11.74 -12.58 -3.17
CA ARG A 25 -10.98 -13.25 -2.11
C ARG A 25 -9.85 -14.11 -2.67
N ASP A 26 -10.06 -14.76 -3.81
CA ASP A 26 -9.04 -15.61 -4.43
C ASP A 26 -7.85 -14.79 -4.91
N GLN A 27 -8.11 -13.63 -5.53
CA GLN A 27 -7.06 -12.68 -5.93
C GLN A 27 -6.30 -12.12 -4.72
N ALA A 28 -7.01 -11.82 -3.63
CA ALA A 28 -6.37 -11.37 -2.39
C ALA A 28 -5.51 -12.46 -1.75
N ASN A 29 -5.95 -13.72 -1.78
CA ASN A 29 -5.18 -14.87 -1.30
C ASN A 29 -3.93 -15.11 -2.14
N GLU A 30 -4.04 -14.97 -3.47
CA GLU A 30 -2.88 -15.03 -4.36
C GLU A 30 -1.90 -13.89 -4.07
N TYR A 31 -2.40 -12.66 -3.89
CA TYR A 31 -1.58 -11.53 -3.47
C TYR A 31 -0.84 -11.82 -2.16
N TYR A 32 -1.53 -12.36 -1.15
CA TYR A 32 -0.92 -12.73 0.12
C TYR A 32 0.23 -13.72 -0.05
N GLY A 33 0.02 -14.80 -0.80
CA GLY A 33 1.04 -15.83 -1.06
C GLY A 33 2.28 -15.25 -1.74
N ASN A 34 2.08 -14.41 -2.76
CA ASN A 34 3.15 -13.71 -3.46
C ASN A 34 3.86 -12.69 -2.55
N CYS A 35 3.11 -11.92 -1.77
CA CYS A 35 3.65 -10.91 -0.87
C CYS A 35 4.56 -11.54 0.19
N VAL A 36 4.13 -12.60 0.86
CA VAL A 36 4.94 -13.28 1.89
C VAL A 36 6.21 -13.87 1.27
N THR A 37 6.08 -14.50 0.10
CA THR A 37 7.21 -15.10 -0.61
C THR A 37 8.25 -14.05 -1.01
N GLU A 38 7.81 -12.91 -1.54
CA GLU A 38 8.72 -11.85 -1.98
C GLU A 38 9.28 -11.03 -0.81
N ALA A 39 8.48 -10.77 0.23
CA ALA A 39 8.95 -10.11 1.45
C ALA A 39 10.06 -10.92 2.13
N ALA A 40 9.92 -12.25 2.18
CA ALA A 40 10.97 -13.12 2.72
C ALA A 40 12.31 -13.01 1.97
N LYS A 41 12.29 -12.68 0.67
CA LYS A 41 13.49 -12.51 -0.16
C LYS A 41 14.07 -11.11 -0.07
N THR A 42 13.21 -10.09 -0.04
CA THR A 42 13.59 -8.70 -0.30
C THR A 42 13.60 -7.82 0.94
N GLU A 43 12.90 -8.20 2.00
CA GLU A 43 12.70 -7.38 3.19
C GLU A 43 13.24 -8.07 4.43
N GLN A 44 14.53 -7.84 4.73
CA GLN A 44 15.20 -8.44 5.89
C GLN A 44 15.09 -7.59 7.15
N ARG A 45 14.48 -6.39 7.09
CA ARG A 45 14.41 -5.45 8.23
C ARG A 45 13.26 -5.77 9.19
N PHE A 46 12.28 -6.57 8.75
CA PHE A 46 11.13 -6.97 9.57
C PHE A 46 11.16 -8.48 9.81
N SER A 47 10.62 -8.92 10.95
CA SER A 47 10.49 -10.36 11.21
C SER A 47 9.53 -11.02 10.21
N VAL A 48 9.70 -12.33 10.01
CA VAL A 48 8.78 -13.15 9.20
C VAL A 48 7.33 -13.00 9.68
N ASN A 49 7.11 -12.86 10.98
CA ASN A 49 5.77 -12.65 11.52
C ASN A 49 5.19 -11.30 11.08
N SER A 50 5.97 -10.22 11.17
CA SER A 50 5.51 -8.90 10.70
C SER A 50 5.30 -8.83 9.20
N GLN A 51 6.09 -9.55 8.40
CA GLN A 51 5.84 -9.70 6.97
C GLN A 51 4.48 -10.36 6.71
N LYS A 52 4.17 -11.46 7.40
CA LYS A 52 2.87 -12.15 7.28
C LYS A 52 1.71 -11.25 7.71
N MET A 53 1.85 -10.54 8.83
CA MET A 53 0.84 -9.59 9.32
C MET A 53 0.60 -8.46 8.32
N PHE A 54 1.67 -7.88 7.77
CA PHE A 54 1.58 -6.84 6.75
C PHE A 54 0.89 -7.34 5.49
N CYS A 55 1.32 -8.48 4.94
CA CYS A 55 0.76 -9.07 3.73
C CYS A 55 -0.71 -9.46 3.91
N GLY A 56 -1.07 -10.06 5.05
CA GLY A 56 -2.44 -10.47 5.34
C GLY A 56 -3.39 -9.28 5.48
N CYS A 57 -2.97 -8.26 6.24
CA CYS A 57 -3.74 -7.01 6.35
C CYS A 57 -3.90 -6.33 4.99
N THR A 58 -2.83 -6.25 4.20
CA THR A 58 -2.85 -5.63 2.88
C THR A 58 -3.81 -6.36 1.94
N ALA A 59 -3.77 -7.69 1.90
CA ALA A 59 -4.69 -8.49 1.10
C ALA A 59 -6.16 -8.23 1.48
N ALA A 60 -6.46 -8.16 2.79
CA ALA A 60 -7.80 -7.81 3.26
C ALA A 60 -8.22 -6.40 2.83
N LYS A 61 -7.33 -5.41 2.98
CA LYS A 61 -7.60 -4.02 2.57
C LYS A 61 -7.74 -3.84 1.06
N MET A 62 -7.09 -4.68 0.26
CA MET A 62 -7.29 -4.70 -1.19
C MET A 62 -8.74 -5.07 -1.55
N VAL A 63 -9.31 -6.08 -0.89
CA VAL A 63 -10.73 -6.45 -1.08
C VAL A 63 -11.67 -5.32 -0.67
N GLU A 64 -11.37 -4.62 0.44
CA GLU A 64 -12.23 -3.58 0.98
C GLU A 64 -12.18 -2.26 0.20
N SER A 65 -11.01 -1.88 -0.30
CA SER A 65 -10.71 -0.49 -0.67
C SER A 65 -10.03 -0.34 -2.02
N PHE A 66 -9.88 -1.41 -2.81
CA PHE A 66 -9.15 -1.37 -4.08
C PHE A 66 -9.91 -2.12 -5.18
N ALA A 67 -9.76 -1.66 -6.43
CA ALA A 67 -10.43 -2.24 -7.59
C ALA A 67 -9.42 -2.84 -8.58
N MET A 68 -9.89 -3.74 -9.45
CA MET A 68 -9.04 -4.31 -10.51
C MET A 68 -8.56 -3.24 -11.49
N GLU A 69 -9.37 -2.22 -11.76
CA GLU A 69 -8.98 -1.10 -12.62
C GLU A 69 -7.84 -0.29 -12.01
N ASP A 70 -7.81 -0.16 -10.68
CA ASP A 70 -6.69 0.48 -9.98
C ASP A 70 -5.41 -0.37 -10.14
N MET A 71 -5.53 -1.70 -10.01
CA MET A 71 -4.40 -2.61 -10.26
C MET A 71 -3.91 -2.50 -11.71
N ALA A 72 -4.81 -2.54 -12.68
CA ALA A 72 -4.47 -2.41 -14.09
C ALA A 72 -3.81 -1.06 -14.38
N ALA A 73 -4.33 0.04 -13.82
CA ALA A 73 -3.75 1.37 -13.99
C ALA A 73 -2.30 1.46 -13.48
N MET A 74 -1.96 0.74 -12.41
CA MET A 74 -0.58 0.71 -11.90
C MET A 74 0.38 -0.14 -12.74
N THR A 75 -0.10 -1.01 -13.64
CA THR A 75 0.79 -1.83 -14.48
C THR A 75 1.37 -1.06 -15.66
N ASP A 76 0.68 -0.01 -16.12
CA ASP A 76 1.14 0.87 -17.19
C ASP A 76 1.62 2.22 -16.61
N PRO A 77 2.94 2.48 -16.61
CA PRO A 77 3.49 3.73 -16.08
C PRO A 77 3.08 4.97 -16.90
N ASN A 78 2.55 4.81 -18.11
CA ASN A 78 2.05 5.91 -18.94
C ASN A 78 0.56 6.18 -18.71
N ASN A 79 -0.13 5.34 -17.92
CA ASN A 79 -1.54 5.54 -17.64
C ASN A 79 -1.72 6.78 -16.73
N PRO A 80 -2.54 7.77 -17.13
CA PRO A 80 -2.75 8.99 -16.33
C PRO A 80 -3.32 8.70 -14.93
N ASN A 81 -3.98 7.54 -14.76
CA ASN A 81 -4.56 7.12 -13.48
C ASN A 81 -3.59 6.31 -12.60
N ALA A 82 -2.40 5.94 -13.09
CA ALA A 82 -1.43 5.12 -12.34
C ALA A 82 -1.08 5.76 -10.99
N ARG A 83 -0.88 7.08 -10.97
CA ARG A 83 -0.55 7.82 -9.75
C ARG A 83 -1.72 7.88 -8.77
N VAL A 84 -2.94 8.02 -9.26
CA VAL A 84 -4.16 8.02 -8.43
C VAL A 84 -4.34 6.65 -7.77
N ALA A 85 -4.21 5.57 -8.55
CA ALA A 85 -4.29 4.20 -8.05
C ALA A 85 -3.17 3.90 -7.03
N LEU A 86 -1.94 4.36 -7.28
CA LEU A 86 -0.83 4.18 -6.35
C LEU A 86 -1.02 4.94 -5.04
N ASN A 87 -1.47 6.20 -5.11
CA ASN A 87 -1.79 6.98 -3.90
C ASN A 87 -2.90 6.31 -3.09
N LYS A 88 -3.93 5.80 -3.77
CA LYS A 88 -5.01 5.01 -3.15
C LYS A 88 -4.47 3.75 -2.47
N MET A 89 -3.54 3.03 -3.11
CA MET A 89 -2.90 1.86 -2.52
C MET A 89 -2.10 2.21 -1.26
N ILE A 90 -1.27 3.26 -1.31
CA ILE A 90 -0.45 3.67 -0.16
C ILE A 90 -1.33 4.06 1.02
N VAL A 91 -2.35 4.87 0.78
CA VAL A 91 -3.17 5.47 1.83
C VAL A 91 -4.20 4.49 2.39
N ASN A 92 -4.92 3.78 1.52
CA ASN A 92 -6.07 2.96 1.94
C ASN A 92 -5.70 1.50 2.18
N VAL A 93 -4.59 1.03 1.61
CA VAL A 93 -4.17 -0.37 1.73
C VAL A 93 -2.95 -0.49 2.64
N TYR A 94 -1.84 0.18 2.32
CA TYR A 94 -0.60 0.00 3.07
C TYR A 94 -0.59 0.69 4.43
N ALA A 95 -0.96 1.98 4.49
CA ALA A 95 -0.91 2.76 5.72
C ALA A 95 -1.58 2.09 6.94
N PRO A 96 -2.82 1.56 6.85
CA PRO A 96 -3.45 0.88 8.00
C PRO A 96 -2.76 -0.43 8.40
N CYS A 97 -1.93 -1.01 7.53
CA CYS A 97 -1.25 -2.27 7.72
C CYS A 97 0.20 -2.14 8.20
N MET A 98 0.71 -0.92 8.37
CA MET A 98 2.10 -0.67 8.74
C MET A 98 2.41 -0.91 10.23
N GLU A 99 1.41 -1.15 11.10
CA GLU A 99 1.61 -1.29 12.55
C GLU A 99 2.69 -2.31 12.91
N ALA A 100 2.56 -3.56 12.45
CA ALA A 100 3.50 -4.64 12.76
C ALA A 100 4.93 -4.37 12.24
N PRO A 101 5.16 -4.08 10.94
CA PRO A 101 6.51 -3.81 10.45
C PRO A 101 7.13 -2.56 11.08
N THR A 102 6.35 -1.51 11.35
CA THR A 102 6.83 -0.30 12.03
C THR A 102 7.26 -0.61 13.46
N ARG A 103 6.47 -1.38 14.21
CA ARG A 103 6.83 -1.81 15.57
C ARG A 103 8.15 -2.59 15.54
N ASP A 104 8.26 -3.60 14.69
CA ASP A 104 9.45 -4.45 14.61
C ASP A 104 10.69 -3.65 14.22
N TYR A 105 10.56 -2.77 13.23
CA TYR A 105 11.64 -1.91 12.79
C TYR A 105 12.17 -1.02 13.90
N HIS A 106 11.28 -0.31 14.59
CA HIS A 106 11.69 0.63 15.64
C HIS A 106 12.19 -0.10 16.89
N TYR A 107 11.61 -1.26 17.24
CA TYR A 107 12.12 -2.07 18.33
C TYR A 107 13.54 -2.57 18.04
N SER A 108 13.74 -3.18 16.86
CA SER A 108 15.04 -3.70 16.43
C SER A 108 16.11 -2.60 16.35
N THR A 109 15.74 -1.46 15.78
CA THR A 109 16.63 -0.28 15.70
C THR A 109 16.95 0.27 17.09
N CYS A 110 15.98 0.28 18.01
CA CYS A 110 16.21 0.77 19.37
C CYS A 110 17.13 -0.16 20.15
N ILE A 111 16.88 -1.47 20.15
CA ILE A 111 17.64 -2.43 20.96
C ILE A 111 19.06 -2.67 20.42
N SER A 112 19.28 -2.46 19.12
CA SER A 112 20.61 -2.53 18.51
C SER A 112 21.46 -1.28 18.75
N ASN A 113 20.90 -0.21 19.32
CA ASN A 113 21.64 1.02 19.59
C ASN A 113 22.48 0.86 20.88
N PRO A 114 23.83 0.98 20.82
CA PRO A 114 24.69 0.81 21.99
C PRO A 114 24.39 1.78 23.13
N LYS A 115 23.88 2.99 22.81
CA LYS A 115 23.52 4.00 23.83
C LYS A 115 22.32 3.57 24.67
N VAL A 116 21.42 2.77 24.10
CA VAL A 116 20.27 2.21 24.81
C VAL A 116 20.70 1.10 25.77
N GLY A 117 21.80 0.39 25.45
CA GLY A 117 22.40 -0.59 26.35
C GLY A 117 22.84 0.00 27.70
N LEU A 118 23.12 1.30 27.76
CA LEU A 118 23.45 2.01 29.01
C LEU A 118 22.27 2.08 30.00
N LEU A 119 21.04 1.83 29.53
CA LEU A 119 19.84 1.78 30.37
C LEU A 119 19.73 0.45 31.15
N GLY A 120 20.66 -0.49 30.95
CA GLY A 120 20.70 -1.78 31.63
C GLY A 120 19.43 -2.61 31.37
N GLY A 121 18.88 -3.23 32.43
CA GLY A 121 17.70 -4.11 32.34
C GLY A 121 16.40 -3.43 31.88
N ASN A 122 16.38 -2.11 31.70
CA ASN A 122 15.19 -1.37 31.24
C ASN A 122 15.16 -1.17 29.71
N ALA A 123 16.25 -1.47 28.99
CA ALA A 123 16.37 -1.23 27.55
C ALA A 123 15.20 -1.83 26.75
N GLN A 124 14.85 -3.09 27.01
CA GLN A 124 13.78 -3.82 26.33
C GLN A 124 12.42 -3.15 26.55
N ARG A 125 12.12 -2.76 27.79
CA ARG A 125 10.84 -2.12 28.14
C ARG A 125 10.69 -0.75 27.48
N VAL A 126 11.76 0.04 27.50
CA VAL A 126 11.78 1.36 26.85
C VAL A 126 11.62 1.23 25.34
N CYS A 127 12.37 0.31 24.71
CA CYS A 127 12.27 0.06 23.27
C CYS A 127 10.90 -0.46 22.85
N SER A 128 10.31 -1.40 23.60
CA SER A 128 8.96 -1.89 23.30
C SER A 128 7.95 -0.76 23.38
N CYS A 129 7.95 0.01 24.47
CA CYS A 129 7.01 1.12 24.65
C CYS A 129 7.12 2.15 23.52
N ALA A 130 8.34 2.55 23.15
CA ALA A 130 8.57 3.48 22.05
C ALA A 130 8.05 2.92 20.72
N ALA A 131 8.41 1.67 20.39
CA ALA A 131 7.98 1.01 19.17
C ALA A 131 6.44 0.87 19.09
N ASP A 132 5.80 0.49 20.20
CA ASP A 132 4.34 0.36 20.31
C ASP A 132 3.64 1.71 20.07
N ARG A 133 4.15 2.79 20.67
CA ARG A 133 3.58 4.14 20.49
C ARG A 133 3.73 4.65 19.06
N ILE A 134 4.88 4.43 18.44
CA ILE A 134 5.11 4.83 17.03
C ILE A 134 4.20 4.04 16.10
N ALA A 135 4.11 2.71 16.28
CA ALA A 135 3.26 1.84 15.48
C ALA A 135 1.78 2.20 15.60
N GLN A 136 1.29 2.46 16.82
CA GLN A 136 -0.09 2.92 17.06
C GLN A 136 -0.34 4.29 16.44
N HIS A 137 0.60 5.23 16.55
CA HIS A 137 0.47 6.54 15.93
C HIS A 137 0.33 6.42 14.40
N LEU A 138 1.17 5.58 13.78
CA LEU A 138 1.13 5.35 12.35
C LEU A 138 -0.15 4.62 11.92
N LYS A 139 -0.64 3.65 12.68
CA LYS A 139 -1.93 3.00 12.41
C LYS A 139 -3.08 4.02 12.38
N ASN A 140 -3.11 4.92 13.36
CA ASN A 140 -4.23 5.85 13.54
C ASN A 140 -4.14 7.10 12.64
N ASN A 141 -2.93 7.52 12.27
CA ASN A 141 -2.69 8.76 11.54
C ASN A 141 -2.02 8.56 10.18
N GLY A 142 -1.57 7.34 9.87
CA GLY A 142 -0.75 7.05 8.69
C GLY A 142 -1.42 7.44 7.39
N ALA A 143 -2.71 7.14 7.22
CA ALA A 143 -3.45 7.53 6.03
C ALA A 143 -3.37 9.05 5.79
N ARG A 144 -3.60 9.86 6.84
CA ARG A 144 -3.49 11.34 6.78
C ARG A 144 -2.06 11.79 6.52
N LEU A 145 -1.09 11.23 7.24
CA LEU A 145 0.33 11.56 7.07
C LEU A 145 0.79 11.29 5.63
N PHE A 146 0.42 10.14 5.05
CA PHE A 146 0.75 9.82 3.68
C PHE A 146 0.01 10.73 2.70
N GLN A 147 -1.28 11.03 2.91
CA GLN A 147 -1.99 12.01 2.08
C GLN A 147 -1.27 13.37 2.05
N ASP A 148 -0.86 13.88 3.21
CA ASP A 148 -0.13 15.14 3.32
C ASP A 148 1.22 15.10 2.59
N ILE A 149 1.98 14.01 2.73
CA ILE A 149 3.25 13.81 2.02
C ILE A 149 3.03 13.78 0.51
N LEU A 150 2.04 13.03 0.05
CA LEU A 150 1.74 12.87 -1.38
C LEU A 150 1.23 14.18 -2.01
N ALA A 151 0.50 14.99 -1.25
CA ALA A 151 0.05 16.31 -1.69
C ALA A 151 1.20 17.32 -1.81
N ARG A 152 2.18 17.27 -0.88
CA ARG A 152 3.32 18.21 -0.84
C ARG A 152 4.46 17.81 -1.76
N SER A 153 4.53 16.55 -2.16
CA SER A 153 5.68 16.02 -2.90
C SER A 153 5.25 15.03 -3.98
N PRO A 154 4.59 15.51 -5.05
CA PRO A 154 4.04 14.65 -6.10
C PRO A 154 5.13 13.84 -6.84
N GLU A 155 6.40 14.28 -6.79
CA GLU A 155 7.51 13.65 -7.52
C GLU A 155 8.23 12.50 -6.77
N ILE A 156 8.09 12.39 -5.43
CA ILE A 156 8.84 11.39 -4.64
C ILE A 156 8.53 9.95 -5.07
N ILE A 157 7.31 9.74 -5.56
CA ILE A 157 6.87 8.45 -6.07
C ILE A 157 7.42 8.16 -7.46
N GLU A 158 7.54 9.16 -8.34
CA GLU A 158 7.90 8.92 -9.74
C GLU A 158 9.32 8.39 -9.91
N THR A 159 10.31 8.87 -9.13
CA THR A 159 11.71 8.44 -9.31
C THR A 159 12.00 7.08 -8.65
N ARG A 160 11.41 6.78 -7.48
CA ARG A 160 11.65 5.51 -6.76
C ARG A 160 10.71 4.37 -7.17
N CYS A 161 9.42 4.64 -7.43
CA CYS A 161 8.50 3.58 -7.84
C CYS A 161 8.73 3.15 -9.29
N ARG A 162 9.14 4.06 -10.20
CA ARG A 162 9.50 3.68 -11.57
C ARG A 162 10.62 2.64 -11.55
N ARG A 163 11.65 2.82 -10.70
CA ARG A 163 12.75 1.86 -10.52
C ARG A 163 12.28 0.51 -9.95
N PHE A 164 11.35 0.50 -9.00
CA PHE A 164 10.81 -0.73 -8.41
C PHE A 164 9.93 -1.53 -9.40
N MET A 165 9.13 -0.85 -10.23
CA MET A 165 8.33 -1.50 -11.28
C MET A 165 9.20 -2.07 -12.41
N THR A 166 10.28 -1.38 -12.79
CA THR A 166 11.22 -1.90 -13.80
C THR A 166 11.90 -3.20 -13.36
N ILE A 167 12.21 -3.34 -12.06
CA ILE A 167 12.79 -4.57 -11.49
C ILE A 167 11.80 -5.75 -11.61
N ARG A 168 10.50 -5.52 -11.37
CA ARG A 168 9.47 -6.55 -11.54
C ARG A 168 9.35 -7.03 -12.98
N ASN A 169 9.44 -6.12 -13.96
CA ASN A 169 9.33 -6.48 -15.38
C ASN A 169 10.57 -7.26 -15.89
N SER A 170 11.77 -6.93 -15.40
CA SER A 170 13.00 -7.68 -15.70
C SER A 170 13.02 -9.10 -15.08
N SER A 171 12.26 -9.31 -14.00
CA SER A 171 12.14 -10.61 -13.33
C SER A 171 11.19 -11.56 -14.07
N ASN A 172 10.19 -11.03 -14.77
CA ASN A 172 9.21 -11.81 -15.53
C ASN A 172 9.74 -12.18 -16.93
N SER A 173 10.55 -11.33 -17.54
CA SER A 173 11.19 -11.62 -18.83
C SER A 173 12.23 -12.76 -18.76
N ARG A 174 12.71 -13.12 -17.57
CA ARG A 174 13.68 -14.23 -17.36
C ARG A 174 13.04 -15.59 -17.07
N ARG A 175 11.71 -15.70 -17.02
CA ARG A 175 11.00 -16.99 -16.92
C ARG A 175 10.52 -17.55 -18.26
N HIS A 176 10.74 -16.82 -19.35
CA HIS A 176 10.36 -17.21 -20.71
C HIS A 176 11.55 -17.20 -21.69
N SER A 177 12.76 -17.46 -21.19
CA SER A 177 13.97 -17.64 -22.00
C SER A 177 14.70 -18.90 -21.56
#